data_AF-A0AAU6L3U6-F1
#
_entry.id   AF-A0AAU6L3U6-F1
#
_cell.length_a   1.000
_cell.length_b   1.000
_cell.length_c   1.000
_cell.angle_alpha   90.00
_cell.angle_beta   90.00
_cell.angle_gamma   90.00
#
_symmetry.space_group_name_H-M   'P 1'
#
loop_
_entity.id
_entity.type
_entity.pdbx_description
1 polymer ?
#
loop_
_entity_poly.entity_id
_entity_poly.type
_entity_poly.pdbx_seq_one_letter_code
_entity_poly.pdbx_strand_id
1 'polypeptide(L)'
;MISPEEIEQIMTRIEGDGEFCDCGAWAARLVRGRECPGCYRMRRGIEKYGLTIPKYNAIWRAQSFRCALCGDNEEPCDGGIPHVEPRPWQIDHNHECCGMKGSSNRCCVRGILCRPCNLNELAPYERKRRRGAGFAVPDIDAYLANPPARRPEARVIRGRDDAYLPTSWAFIHDAEVAKQGYVR
;
A
#
# COMPACT_ATOMS: atom_id res chain seq x y z
N MET A 1 24.49 0.90 8.87
CA MET A 1 23.06 0.53 9.07
C MET A 1 22.60 1.31 10.27
N ILE A 2 21.56 2.14 10.14
CA ILE A 2 21.05 2.96 11.23
C ILE A 2 20.18 2.05 12.12
N SER A 3 20.39 2.09 13.42
CA SER A 3 19.68 1.26 14.39
C SER A 3 18.21 1.68 14.53
N PRO A 4 17.31 0.77 14.96
CA PRO A 4 15.91 1.13 15.24
C PRO A 4 15.76 2.30 16.22
N GLU A 5 16.62 2.41 17.24
CA GLU A 5 16.61 3.56 18.17
C GLU A 5 17.07 4.87 17.51
N GLU A 6 18.04 4.82 16.59
CA GLU A 6 18.45 6.01 15.84
C GLU A 6 17.37 6.48 14.85
N ILE A 7 16.60 5.54 14.27
CA ILE A 7 15.41 5.89 13.47
C ILE A 7 14.41 6.62 14.36
N GLU A 8 14.12 6.11 15.56
CA GLU A 8 13.19 6.74 16.50
C GLU A 8 13.63 8.16 16.88
N GLN A 9 14.92 8.37 17.14
CA GLN A 9 15.48 9.70 17.48
C GLN A 9 15.44 10.70 16.32
N ILE A 10 15.76 10.27 15.09
CA ILE A 10 15.64 11.09 13.88
C ILE A 10 14.17 11.45 13.62
N MET A 11 13.26 10.53 13.93
CA MET A 11 11.82 10.73 13.79
C MET A 11 11.23 11.66 14.88
N THR A 12 11.83 11.76 16.06
CA THR A 12 11.36 12.68 17.13
C THR A 12 11.81 14.14 17.01
N ARG A 13 12.78 14.47 16.14
CA ARG A 13 13.41 15.82 16.10
C ARG A 13 12.72 16.88 15.23
N ILE A 14 11.54 16.60 14.69
CA ILE A 14 10.73 17.61 13.99
C ILE A 14 9.73 18.17 15.00
N GLU A 15 10.17 19.15 15.79
CA GLU A 15 9.29 19.92 16.67
C GLU A 15 8.50 20.93 15.84
N GLY A 16 7.18 20.94 16.03
CA GLY A 16 6.26 21.88 15.43
C GLY A 16 4.84 21.59 15.90
N ASP A 17 4.15 22.64 16.35
CA ASP A 17 2.80 22.61 16.89
C ASP A 17 1.79 22.38 15.72
N GLY A 18 1.72 21.14 15.23
CA GLY A 18 1.04 20.84 13.96
C GLY A 18 -0.40 20.39 14.13
N GLU A 19 -1.33 21.21 13.62
CA GLU A 19 -2.69 20.77 13.27
C GLU A 19 -2.63 19.53 12.36
N PHE A 20 -3.58 18.63 12.55
CA PHE A 20 -3.68 17.43 11.74
C PHE A 20 -4.00 17.84 10.30
N CYS A 21 -3.06 17.61 9.39
CA CYS A 21 -3.24 17.80 7.96
C CYS A 21 -3.43 19.26 7.51
N ASP A 22 -2.33 19.97 7.26
CA ASP A 22 -2.30 20.84 6.08
C ASP A 22 -2.08 19.93 4.87
N CYS A 23 -3.14 19.66 4.09
CA CYS A 23 -3.04 18.89 2.84
C CYS A 23 -2.34 19.67 1.72
N GLY A 24 -1.37 20.52 2.05
CA GLY A 24 -0.20 20.76 1.21
C GLY A 24 0.49 19.44 0.88
N ALA A 25 1.18 19.39 -0.25
CA ALA A 25 1.47 18.19 -1.04
C ALA A 25 2.25 17.04 -0.35
N TRP A 26 2.67 17.13 0.92
CA TRP A 26 3.68 16.22 1.47
C TRP A 26 3.58 15.97 2.99
N ALA A 27 2.41 15.62 3.53
CA ALA A 27 2.34 15.18 4.93
C ALA A 27 3.13 13.87 5.13
N ALA A 28 4.38 14.01 5.59
CA ALA A 28 5.36 12.95 5.69
C ALA A 28 5.16 12.02 6.89
N ARG A 29 4.23 12.28 7.83
CA ARG A 29 4.08 11.48 9.05
C ARG A 29 2.65 11.38 9.55
N LEU A 30 2.34 10.28 10.25
CA LEU A 30 1.12 10.16 11.05
C LEU A 30 1.29 10.97 12.35
N VAL A 31 0.69 12.16 12.41
CA VAL A 31 0.57 12.95 13.66
C VAL A 31 -0.69 12.55 14.43
N ARG A 32 -0.84 12.95 15.71
CA ARG A 32 -2.07 12.73 16.52
C ARG A 32 -3.02 13.95 16.40
N GLY A 33 -4.33 13.73 16.25
CA GLY A 33 -5.33 14.80 16.00
C GLY A 33 -6.49 14.40 15.04
N ARG A 34 -7.17 15.38 14.41
CA ARG A 34 -8.39 15.17 13.60
C ARG A 34 -8.10 14.89 12.11
N GLU A 35 -8.42 13.68 11.63
CA GLU A 35 -8.27 13.31 10.21
C GLU A 35 -9.04 14.20 9.22
N CYS A 36 -8.40 14.60 8.11
CA CYS A 36 -9.10 15.23 6.99
C CYS A 36 -9.99 14.22 6.23
N PRO A 37 -11.00 14.67 5.46
CA PRO A 37 -11.90 13.76 4.74
C PRO A 37 -11.21 12.85 3.71
N GLY A 38 -10.09 13.27 3.13
CA GLY A 38 -9.29 12.46 2.19
C GLY A 38 -8.60 11.29 2.89
N CYS A 39 -7.87 11.59 3.96
CA CYS A 39 -7.17 10.60 4.80
C CYS A 39 -8.18 9.63 5.45
N TYR A 40 -9.30 10.15 5.95
CA TYR A 40 -10.38 9.33 6.49
C TYR A 40 -10.90 8.33 5.44
N ARG A 41 -11.24 8.79 4.22
CA ARG A 41 -11.69 7.92 3.12
C ARG A 41 -10.64 6.88 2.72
N MET A 42 -9.35 7.24 2.78
CA MET A 42 -8.26 6.30 2.54
C MET A 42 -8.20 5.22 3.61
N ARG A 43 -8.11 5.60 4.89
CA ARG A 43 -8.08 4.68 6.01
C ARG A 43 -9.29 3.75 6.01
N ARG A 44 -10.51 4.29 5.84
CA ARG A 44 -11.74 3.49 5.76
C ARG A 44 -11.72 2.52 4.58
N GLY A 45 -11.14 2.91 3.45
CA GLY A 45 -10.94 2.04 2.29
C GLY A 45 -10.02 0.86 2.59
N ILE A 46 -8.95 1.08 3.36
CA ILE A 46 -8.00 0.06 3.81
C ILE A 46 -8.66 -0.87 4.85
N GLU A 47 -9.30 -0.30 5.86
CA GLU A 47 -9.99 -1.02 6.94
C GLU A 47 -11.11 -1.91 6.44
N LYS A 48 -11.79 -1.51 5.35
CA LYS A 48 -12.83 -2.31 4.69
C LYS A 48 -12.33 -3.72 4.32
N TYR A 49 -11.05 -3.86 4.02
CA TYR A 49 -10.41 -5.14 3.70
C TYR A 49 -9.72 -5.79 4.91
N GLY A 50 -9.99 -5.33 6.13
CA GLY A 50 -9.39 -5.86 7.36
C GLY A 50 -7.92 -5.50 7.54
N LEU A 51 -7.40 -4.52 6.80
CA LEU A 51 -6.02 -4.06 6.93
C LEU A 51 -5.92 -2.89 7.91
N THR A 52 -4.78 -2.82 8.59
CA THR A 52 -4.30 -1.60 9.24
C THR A 52 -3.41 -0.80 8.27
N ILE A 53 -3.22 0.50 8.52
CA ILE A 53 -2.25 1.32 7.75
C ILE A 53 -0.86 0.66 7.72
N PRO A 54 -0.28 0.23 8.87
CA PRO A 54 1.03 -0.41 8.86
C PRO A 54 1.07 -1.69 8.03
N LYS A 55 0.00 -2.49 8.03
CA LYS A 55 -0.04 -3.69 7.20
C LYS A 55 -0.14 -3.35 5.71
N TYR A 56 -0.94 -2.35 5.33
CA TYR A 56 -1.00 -1.87 3.96
C TYR A 56 0.39 -1.40 3.48
N ASN A 57 1.05 -0.58 4.28
CA ASN A 57 2.40 -0.09 4.02
C ASN A 57 3.39 -1.25 3.85
N ALA A 58 3.40 -2.22 4.76
CA ALA A 58 4.27 -3.39 4.65
C ALA A 58 4.06 -4.18 3.34
N ILE A 59 2.82 -4.34 2.89
CA ILE A 59 2.50 -4.98 1.59
C ILE A 59 3.07 -4.16 0.44
N TRP A 60 2.83 -2.84 0.44
CA TRP A 60 3.27 -1.93 -0.61
C TRP A 60 4.80 -1.88 -0.73
N ARG A 61 5.48 -1.87 0.41
CA ARG A 61 6.93 -1.99 0.51
C ARG A 61 7.44 -3.33 -0.03
N ALA A 62 6.80 -4.45 0.31
CA ALA A 62 7.16 -5.77 -0.21
C ALA A 62 7.00 -5.87 -1.74
N GLN A 63 6.17 -5.01 -2.33
CA GLN A 63 5.99 -4.86 -3.77
C GLN A 63 6.90 -3.82 -4.40
N SER A 64 7.83 -3.23 -3.64
CA SER A 64 8.67 -2.12 -4.09
C SER A 64 7.85 -0.95 -4.66
N PHE A 65 6.68 -0.70 -4.06
CA PHE A 65 5.77 0.39 -4.42
C PHE A 65 5.25 0.31 -5.87
N ARG A 66 5.13 -0.91 -6.41
CA ARG A 66 4.68 -1.20 -7.78
C ARG A 66 3.47 -2.13 -7.80
N CYS A 67 2.78 -2.18 -8.93
CA CYS A 67 1.78 -3.21 -9.19
C CYS A 67 2.40 -4.59 -9.01
N ALA A 68 1.81 -5.45 -8.18
CA ALA A 68 2.34 -6.80 -7.97
C ALA A 68 2.19 -7.73 -9.18
N LEU A 69 1.41 -7.35 -10.20
CA LEU A 69 1.17 -8.15 -11.39
C LEU A 69 2.05 -7.69 -12.56
N CYS A 70 1.90 -6.45 -13.03
CA CYS A 70 2.67 -5.93 -14.17
C CYS A 70 4.01 -5.29 -13.78
N GLY A 71 4.25 -5.00 -12.50
CA GLY A 71 5.44 -4.26 -12.06
C GLY A 71 5.42 -2.77 -12.40
N ASP A 72 4.39 -2.29 -13.09
CA ASP A 72 4.25 -0.88 -13.43
C ASP A 72 3.97 -0.03 -12.20
N ASN A 73 4.45 1.20 -12.30
CA ASN A 73 4.07 2.34 -11.50
C ASN A 73 3.49 3.37 -12.48
N GLU A 74 2.19 3.26 -12.80
CA GLU A 74 1.49 3.92 -13.93
C GLU A 74 1.56 5.47 -14.01
N GLU A 75 2.39 6.15 -13.21
CA GLU A 75 2.62 7.59 -13.28
C GLU A 75 4.15 7.90 -13.26
N PRO A 76 4.68 8.72 -14.20
CA PRO A 76 6.05 9.20 -14.21
C PRO A 76 6.42 10.16 -13.06
N CYS A 77 5.50 10.46 -12.13
CA CYS A 77 5.83 11.21 -10.93
C CYS A 77 6.34 10.25 -9.84
N ASP A 78 7.65 10.34 -9.58
CA ASP A 78 8.37 9.87 -8.39
C ASP A 78 7.82 8.63 -7.69
N GLY A 79 7.94 7.47 -8.35
CA GLY A 79 7.76 6.18 -7.68
C GLY A 79 6.31 5.69 -7.58
N GLY A 80 5.40 6.18 -8.43
CA GLY A 80 4.09 5.56 -8.64
C GLY A 80 2.97 6.06 -7.74
N ILE A 81 3.06 7.30 -7.25
CA ILE A 81 1.97 7.92 -6.50
C ILE A 81 1.15 8.83 -7.44
N PRO A 82 -0.09 8.44 -7.77
CA PRO A 82 -1.02 9.27 -8.52
C PRO A 82 -1.58 10.34 -7.59
N HIS A 83 -1.09 11.57 -7.73
CA HIS A 83 -1.51 12.72 -6.92
C HIS A 83 -2.73 13.46 -7.47
N VAL A 84 -3.17 13.12 -8.68
CA VAL A 84 -4.15 13.92 -9.44
C VAL A 84 -5.32 13.12 -10.00
N GLU A 85 -5.23 11.79 -10.06
CA GLU A 85 -6.27 10.94 -10.68
C GLU A 85 -6.90 9.93 -9.70
N PRO A 86 -8.15 9.49 -9.93
CA PRO A 86 -8.88 8.66 -8.98
C PRO A 86 -8.20 7.31 -8.75
N ARG A 87 -7.40 7.24 -7.66
CA ARG A 87 -6.84 6.03 -7.02
C ARG A 87 -6.69 4.83 -7.97
N PRO A 88 -5.66 4.80 -8.85
CA PRO A 88 -5.42 3.65 -9.72
C PRO A 88 -5.07 2.39 -8.92
N TRP A 89 -4.61 2.52 -7.67
CA TRP A 89 -4.27 1.38 -6.82
C TRP A 89 -5.47 0.72 -6.16
N GLN A 90 -5.62 -0.58 -6.42
CA GLN A 90 -6.69 -1.44 -5.92
C GLN A 90 -6.12 -2.44 -4.91
N ILE A 91 -6.82 -2.65 -3.79
CA ILE A 91 -6.49 -3.74 -2.85
C ILE A 91 -7.10 -5.03 -3.38
N ASP A 92 -6.25 -5.88 -3.94
CA ASP A 92 -6.66 -7.18 -4.45
C ASP A 92 -6.78 -8.20 -3.31
N HIS A 93 -7.79 -9.06 -3.44
CA HIS A 93 -8.18 -9.99 -2.40
C HIS A 93 -8.86 -11.23 -2.97
N ASN A 94 -8.75 -12.35 -2.26
CA ASN A 94 -9.41 -13.58 -2.66
C ASN A 94 -10.93 -13.51 -2.34
N HIS A 95 -11.76 -13.57 -3.38
CA HIS A 95 -13.22 -13.54 -3.27
C HIS A 95 -13.85 -14.77 -2.61
N GLU A 96 -13.15 -15.91 -2.55
CA GLU A 96 -13.60 -17.11 -1.81
C GLU A 96 -13.58 -16.88 -0.29
N CYS A 97 -12.57 -16.13 0.19
CA CYS A 97 -12.38 -15.83 1.61
C CYS A 97 -13.08 -14.53 2.04
N CYS A 98 -13.05 -13.49 1.21
CA CYS A 98 -13.66 -12.19 1.52
C CYS A 98 -15.18 -12.13 1.35
N GLY A 99 -15.76 -13.04 0.57
CA GLY A 99 -17.10 -12.90 0.00
C GLY A 99 -17.15 -11.83 -1.12
N MET A 100 -18.16 -11.91 -1.99
CA MET A 100 -18.26 -11.06 -3.19
C MET A 100 -18.42 -9.55 -2.92
N LYS A 101 -18.81 -9.14 -1.71
CA LYS A 101 -19.03 -7.72 -1.37
C LYS A 101 -17.80 -7.02 -0.79
N GLY A 102 -16.67 -7.72 -0.61
CA GLY A 102 -15.39 -7.14 -0.20
C GLY A 102 -15.45 -6.33 1.10
N SER A 103 -16.40 -6.63 1.99
CA SER A 103 -16.75 -5.82 3.16
C SER A 103 -16.74 -6.62 4.46
N SER A 104 -15.85 -7.61 4.56
CA SER A 104 -15.61 -8.30 5.81
C SER A 104 -14.29 -7.82 6.38
N ASN A 105 -14.26 -7.52 7.68
CA ASN A 105 -13.03 -7.19 8.43
C ASN A 105 -12.02 -8.37 8.49
N ARG A 106 -12.22 -9.42 7.67
CA ARG A 106 -11.47 -10.67 7.60
C ARG A 106 -11.23 -11.05 6.14
N CYS A 107 -10.63 -10.11 5.41
CA CYS A 107 -10.39 -10.27 3.99
C CYS A 107 -9.01 -10.90 3.72
N CYS A 108 -8.94 -11.93 2.88
CA CYS A 108 -7.68 -12.51 2.41
C CYS A 108 -7.06 -11.62 1.32
N VAL A 109 -6.47 -10.51 1.75
CA VAL A 109 -5.72 -9.60 0.87
C VAL A 109 -4.53 -10.34 0.26
N ARG A 110 -4.31 -10.13 -1.04
CA ARG A 110 -3.20 -10.72 -1.81
C ARG A 110 -2.11 -9.69 -2.08
N GLY A 111 -2.50 -8.48 -2.46
CA GLY A 111 -1.56 -7.43 -2.82
C GLY A 111 -2.29 -6.17 -3.23
N ILE A 112 -1.53 -5.23 -3.76
CA ILE A 112 -2.04 -3.98 -4.30
C ILE A 112 -1.70 -3.94 -5.80
N LEU A 113 -2.69 -3.69 -6.64
CA LEU A 113 -2.60 -3.79 -8.10
C LEU A 113 -3.05 -2.49 -8.76
N CYS A 114 -2.54 -2.19 -9.96
CA CYS A 114 -3.15 -1.13 -10.77
C CYS A 114 -4.56 -1.54 -11.19
N ARG A 115 -5.39 -0.54 -11.54
CA ARG A 115 -6.77 -0.75 -11.93
C ARG A 115 -6.89 -1.69 -13.15
N PRO A 116 -6.06 -1.56 -14.21
CA PRO A 116 -6.08 -2.51 -15.34
C PRO A 116 -5.80 -3.94 -14.90
N CYS A 117 -4.71 -4.20 -14.16
CA CYS A 117 -4.38 -5.53 -13.69
C CYS A 117 -5.47 -6.13 -12.79
N ASN A 118 -6.04 -5.34 -11.87
CA ASN A 118 -7.05 -5.83 -10.94
C ASN A 118 -8.39 -6.14 -11.63
N LEU A 119 -8.91 -5.22 -12.44
CA LEU A 119 -10.26 -5.30 -13.01
C LEU A 119 -10.32 -6.01 -14.36
N ASN A 120 -9.29 -5.85 -15.20
CA ASN A 120 -9.31 -6.27 -16.59
C ASN A 120 -8.49 -7.54 -16.85
N GLU A 121 -7.45 -7.80 -16.06
CA GLU A 121 -6.62 -9.00 -16.21
C GLU A 121 -7.02 -10.10 -15.21
N LEU A 122 -6.81 -9.83 -13.92
CA LEU A 122 -6.96 -10.81 -12.85
C LEU A 122 -8.42 -11.25 -12.68
N ALA A 123 -9.36 -10.31 -12.61
CA ALA A 123 -10.76 -10.66 -12.39
C ALA A 123 -11.37 -11.52 -13.53
N PRO A 124 -11.11 -11.24 -14.83
CA PRO A 124 -11.50 -12.15 -15.91
C PRO A 124 -10.76 -13.49 -15.87
N TYR A 125 -9.47 -13.50 -15.54
CA TYR A 125 -8.68 -14.71 -15.40
C TYR A 125 -9.27 -15.69 -14.36
N GLU A 126 -9.52 -15.20 -13.14
CA GLU A 126 -10.12 -16.01 -12.07
C GLU A 126 -11.54 -16.50 -12.41
N ARG A 127 -12.29 -15.72 -13.19
CA ARG A 127 -13.63 -16.11 -13.67
C ARG A 127 -13.57 -17.24 -14.70
N LYS A 128 -12.60 -17.19 -15.63
CA LYS A 128 -12.37 -18.27 -16.62
C LYS A 128 -11.91 -19.54 -15.92
N ARG A 129 -10.92 -19.45 -15.02
CA ARG A 129 -10.43 -20.60 -14.23
C ARG A 129 -11.54 -21.29 -13.43
N ARG A 130 -12.41 -20.53 -12.76
CA ARG A 130 -13.57 -21.08 -12.03
C ARG A 130 -14.55 -21.84 -12.91
N ARG A 131 -14.58 -21.58 -14.22
CA ARG A 131 -15.41 -22.29 -15.21
C ARG A 131 -14.67 -23.47 -15.88
N GLY A 132 -13.45 -23.79 -15.44
CA GLY A 132 -12.60 -24.80 -16.09
C GLY A 132 -12.13 -24.39 -17.49
N ALA A 133 -12.12 -23.08 -17.78
CA ALA A 133 -11.76 -22.53 -19.09
C ALA A 133 -10.53 -21.61 -18.98
N GLY A 134 -9.91 -21.32 -20.14
CA GLY A 134 -8.73 -20.47 -20.24
C GLY A 134 -7.43 -21.26 -20.24
N PHE A 135 -6.34 -20.56 -20.56
CA PHE A 135 -4.97 -21.08 -20.50
C PHE A 135 -4.27 -20.53 -19.25
N ALA A 136 -3.28 -21.26 -18.75
CA ALA A 136 -2.44 -20.78 -17.65
C ALA A 136 -1.67 -19.53 -18.08
N VAL A 137 -1.72 -18.49 -17.26
CA VAL A 137 -0.91 -17.28 -17.44
C VAL A 137 0.14 -17.29 -16.33
N PRO A 138 1.42 -17.60 -16.64
CA PRO A 138 2.43 -17.85 -15.62
C PRO A 138 2.57 -16.74 -14.57
N ASP A 139 2.55 -15.47 -14.98
CA ASP A 139 2.71 -14.34 -14.06
C ASP A 139 1.51 -14.18 -13.12
N ILE A 140 0.29 -14.39 -13.63
CA ILE A 140 -0.92 -14.35 -12.81
C ILE A 140 -0.95 -15.56 -11.87
N ASP A 141 -0.59 -16.75 -12.33
CA ASP A 141 -0.52 -17.95 -11.50
C ASP A 141 0.54 -17.83 -10.40
N ALA A 142 1.70 -17.24 -10.72
CA ALA A 142 2.75 -16.96 -9.74
C ALA A 142 2.29 -15.96 -8.68
N TYR A 143 1.60 -14.89 -9.10
CA TYR A 143 0.98 -13.92 -8.19
C TYR A 143 -0.04 -14.58 -7.26
N LEU A 144 -0.92 -15.44 -7.80
CA LEU A 144 -1.94 -16.16 -7.04
C LEU A 144 -1.34 -17.18 -6.05
N ALA A 145 -0.27 -17.88 -6.45
CA ALA A 145 0.38 -18.90 -5.64
C ALA A 145 1.19 -18.31 -4.48
N ASN A 146 1.88 -17.18 -4.70
CA ASN A 146 2.71 -16.53 -3.69
C ASN A 146 2.42 -15.02 -3.62
N PRO A 147 1.24 -14.61 -3.13
CA PRO A 147 0.81 -13.22 -3.16
C PRO A 147 1.61 -12.37 -2.16
N PRO A 148 1.97 -11.11 -2.51
CA PRO A 148 2.81 -10.23 -1.70
C PRO A 148 2.42 -10.13 -0.22
N ALA A 149 1.12 -10.07 0.07
CA ALA A 149 0.63 -9.89 1.44
C ALA A 149 0.92 -11.06 2.39
N ARG A 150 1.22 -12.24 1.83
CA ARG A 150 1.59 -13.46 2.57
C ARG A 150 3.10 -13.67 2.65
N ARG A 151 3.90 -12.89 1.92
CA ARG A 151 5.35 -13.04 1.91
C ARG A 151 5.98 -12.50 3.20
N PRO A 152 7.11 -13.06 3.68
CA PRO A 152 7.81 -12.57 4.87
C PRO A 152 8.19 -11.08 4.80
N GLU A 153 8.47 -10.57 3.61
CA GLU A 153 8.85 -9.17 3.35
C GLU A 153 7.70 -8.21 3.69
N ALA A 154 6.46 -8.67 3.64
CA ALA A 154 5.26 -7.91 3.99
C ALA A 154 4.92 -7.95 5.50
N ARG A 155 5.89 -8.36 6.34
CA ARG A 155 5.80 -8.22 7.80
C ARG A 155 5.95 -6.74 8.17
N VAL A 156 5.11 -6.28 9.09
CA VAL A 156 5.15 -4.91 9.62
C VAL A 156 6.45 -4.69 10.38
N ILE A 157 7.13 -3.59 10.06
CA ILE A 157 8.29 -3.06 10.78
C ILE A 157 7.81 -1.84 11.57
N ARG A 158 7.79 -1.96 12.90
CA ARG A 158 7.44 -0.85 13.80
C ARG A 158 8.48 0.27 13.72
N GLY A 159 8.04 1.51 13.89
CA GLY A 159 8.84 2.71 13.69
C GLY A 159 9.05 3.08 12.21
N ARG A 160 8.57 2.23 11.29
CA ARG A 160 8.69 2.42 9.84
C ARG A 160 7.32 2.42 9.20
N ASP A 161 6.66 1.27 9.12
CA ASP A 161 5.41 1.14 8.38
C ASP A 161 4.24 1.85 9.10
N ASP A 162 4.38 2.15 10.40
CA ASP A 162 3.45 2.90 11.24
C ASP A 162 3.82 4.38 11.42
N ALA A 163 4.91 4.85 10.82
CA ALA A 163 5.32 6.25 10.87
C ALA A 163 4.64 7.11 9.80
N TYR A 164 4.14 6.48 8.73
CA TYR A 164 3.73 7.16 7.51
C TYR A 164 2.27 6.90 7.13
N LEU A 165 1.63 7.92 6.54
CA LEU A 165 0.42 7.69 5.76
C LEU A 165 0.77 6.82 4.54
N PRO A 166 -0.14 5.90 4.14
CA PRO A 166 -0.04 5.21 2.87
C PRO A 166 0.22 6.20 1.75
N THR A 167 1.12 5.83 0.83
CA THR A 167 1.47 6.63 -0.36
C THR A 167 2.03 8.02 -0.07
N SER A 168 2.57 8.28 1.12
CA SER A 168 3.40 9.46 1.34
C SER A 168 4.76 9.29 0.66
N TRP A 169 5.33 10.37 0.14
CA TRP A 169 6.63 10.34 -0.54
C TRP A 169 7.76 9.88 0.38
N ALA A 170 7.71 10.32 1.63
CA ALA A 170 8.63 9.89 2.67
C ALA A 170 8.58 8.37 2.93
N PHE A 171 7.43 7.73 2.67
CA PHE A 171 7.31 6.28 2.77
C PHE A 171 7.97 5.54 1.59
N ILE A 172 7.95 6.11 0.39
CA ILE A 172 8.60 5.54 -0.80
C ILE A 172 10.11 5.76 -0.76
N HIS A 173 10.53 6.95 -0.33
CA HIS A 173 11.93 7.34 -0.17
C HIS A 173 12.46 7.04 1.23
N ASP A 174 11.86 6.10 1.96
CA ASP A 174 12.19 5.84 3.36
C ASP A 174 13.68 5.53 3.58
N ALA A 175 14.37 4.92 2.60
CA ALA A 175 15.83 4.74 2.67
C ALA A 175 16.62 6.05 2.56
N GLU A 176 16.11 7.06 1.85
CA GLU A 176 16.69 8.39 1.72
C GLU A 176 16.29 9.27 2.91
N VAL A 177 15.03 9.24 3.35
CA VAL A 177 14.57 9.91 4.58
C VAL A 177 15.33 9.40 5.79
N ALA A 178 15.48 8.07 5.94
CA ALA A 178 16.23 7.50 7.04
C ALA A 178 17.71 7.91 7.02
N LYS A 179 18.29 8.11 5.82
CA LYS A 179 19.70 8.53 5.66
C LYS A 179 19.92 10.04 5.79
N GLN A 180 18.99 10.86 5.32
CA GLN A 180 19.19 12.30 5.08
C GLN A 180 18.26 13.18 5.92
N GLY A 181 17.22 12.63 6.54
CA GLY A 181 16.22 13.36 7.32
C GLY A 181 15.19 14.12 6.48
N TYR A 182 15.38 14.19 5.16
CA TYR A 182 14.47 14.77 4.17
C TYR A 182 14.62 14.03 2.84
N VAL A 183 13.66 14.23 1.93
CA VAL A 183 13.77 13.78 0.54
C VAL A 183 14.03 15.03 -0.30
N ARG A 184 14.99 14.96 -1.24
CA ARG A 184 15.55 16.12 -1.95
C ARG A 184 14.85 16.38 -3.27
#